data_AF-A0A3T1AR88-F1
#
_entry.id   AF-A0A3T1AR88-F1
#
_cell.length_a   1.000
_cell.length_b   1.000
_cell.length_c   1.000
_cell.angle_alpha   90.00
_cell.angle_beta   90.00
_cell.angle_gamma   90.00
#
_symmetry.space_group_name_H-M   'P 1'
#
loop_
_entity.id
_entity.type
_entity.pdbx_description
1 polymer ?
#
loop_
_entity_poly.entity_id
_entity_poly.type
_entity_poly.pdbx_seq_one_letter_code
_entity_poly.pdbx_strand_id
1 'polypeptide(L)' 'MSEALPLAGDVLYVGGAASVQFAGSRALTFRVIRVDPRITYDGWLWIDGYVLGASGDAVERRVIFVKRDGLRKIR' A
#
# COMPACT_ATOMS: atom_id res chain seq x y z
N MET A 1 13.59 7.71 11.84
CA MET A 1 14.05 6.37 11.39
C MET A 1 13.62 6.26 9.95
N SER A 2 14.54 6.08 9.02
CA SER A 2 14.21 5.85 7.61
C SER A 2 13.36 4.58 7.51
N GLU A 3 12.05 4.71 7.34
CA GLU A 3 11.18 3.56 7.14
C GLU A 3 11.57 2.87 5.83
N ALA A 4 11.96 1.60 5.95
CA ALA A 4 12.31 0.77 4.81
C ALA A 4 11.15 0.71 3.81
N LEU A 5 11.48 0.58 2.53
CA LEU A 5 10.46 0.39 1.49
C LEU A 5 9.65 -0.88 1.79
N PRO A 6 8.33 -0.88 1.52
CA PRO A 6 7.54 -2.10 1.61
C PRO A 6 8.13 -3.22 0.75
N LEU A 7 8.09 -4.44 1.28
CA LEU A 7 8.61 -5.62 0.60
C LEU A 7 7.49 -6.51 0.10
N ALA A 8 7.79 -7.38 -0.87
CA ALA A 8 6.85 -8.39 -1.32
C ALA A 8 6.39 -9.26 -0.13
N GLY A 9 5.08 -9.47 -0.03
CA GLY A 9 4.44 -10.21 1.07
C GLY A 9 4.00 -9.35 2.25
N ASP A 10 4.53 -8.13 2.40
CA ASP A 10 4.07 -7.20 3.44
C ASP A 10 2.58 -6.93 3.31
N VAL A 11 1.88 -6.87 4.44
CA VAL A 11 0.49 -6.45 4.47
C VAL A 11 0.41 -5.05 5.06
N LEU A 12 -0.17 -4.14 4.29
CA LEU A 12 -0.25 -2.72 4.61
C LEU A 12 -1.71 -2.30 4.81
N TYR A 13 -1.93 -1.44 5.80
CA TYR A 13 -3.09 -0.59 5.82
C TYR A 13 -2.82 0.64 4.96
N VAL A 14 -3.65 0.84 3.94
CA VAL A 14 -3.61 1.97 3.01
C VAL A 14 -4.82 2.85 3.26
N GLY A 15 -4.62 3.98 3.93
CA GLY A 15 -5.68 4.93 4.27
C GLY A 15 -5.41 6.34 3.75
N GLY A 16 -6.21 7.30 4.21
CA GLY A 16 -6.14 8.71 3.78
C GLY A 16 -4.75 9.36 3.93
N ALA A 17 -3.95 8.93 4.91
CA ALA A 17 -2.58 9.41 5.10
C ALA A 17 -1.64 9.02 3.94
N ALA A 18 -1.90 7.88 3.29
CA ALA A 18 -1.14 7.40 2.13
C ALA A 18 -1.63 8.06 0.84
N SER A 19 -2.93 8.29 0.71
CA SER A 19 -3.52 9.10 -0.37
C SER A 19 -4.99 9.42 -0.05
N VAL A 20 -5.44 10.62 -0.44
CA VAL A 20 -6.84 11.06 -0.26
C VAL A 20 -7.87 10.17 -0.96
N GLN A 21 -7.45 9.35 -1.92
CA GLN A 21 -8.30 8.36 -2.60
C GLN A 21 -8.75 7.23 -1.66
N PHE A 22 -8.00 6.98 -0.58
CA PHE A 22 -8.25 5.91 0.39
C PHE A 22 -8.74 6.44 1.74
N ALA A 23 -9.30 7.65 1.77
CA ALA A 23 -9.87 8.23 3.00
C ALA A 23 -11.22 7.60 3.38
N GLY A 24 -11.46 7.46 4.68
CA GLY A 24 -12.72 6.94 5.24
C GLY A 24 -12.94 5.47 4.90
N SER A 25 -14.15 5.14 4.43
CA SER A 25 -14.55 3.78 4.06
C SER A 25 -13.84 3.22 2.82
N ARG A 26 -12.99 4.01 2.15
CA ARG A 26 -12.19 3.59 0.98
C ARG A 26 -10.81 3.07 1.35
N ALA A 27 -10.47 2.99 2.64
CA ALA A 27 -9.22 2.40 3.09
C ALA A 27 -9.14 0.91 2.71
N LEU A 28 -7.92 0.43 2.48
CA LEU A 28 -7.66 -0.94 2.03
C LEU A 28 -6.69 -1.65 2.96
N THR A 29 -6.89 -2.96 3.12
CA THR A 29 -5.83 -3.88 3.52
C THR A 29 -5.18 -4.42 2.26
N PHE A 30 -3.87 -4.24 2.10
CA PHE A 30 -3.19 -4.45 0.83
C PHE A 30 -1.93 -5.30 1.00
N ARG A 31 -1.87 -6.45 0.32
CA ARG A 31 -0.69 -7.32 0.31
C ARG A 31 0.20 -6.98 -0.88
N VAL A 32 1.43 -6.59 -0.61
CA VAL A 32 2.41 -6.18 -1.61
C VAL A 32 2.87 -7.38 -2.44
N ILE A 33 2.88 -7.24 -3.76
CA ILE A 33 3.56 -8.16 -4.67
C ILE A 33 4.91 -7.56 -5.07
N ARG A 34 4.92 -6.27 -5.44
CA ARG A 34 6.12 -5.56 -5.89
C ARG A 34 5.97 -4.06 -5.70
N VAL A 35 7.06 -3.40 -5.32
CA VAL A 35 7.20 -1.94 -5.41
C VAL A 35 7.97 -1.60 -6.68
N ASP A 36 7.49 -0.60 -7.45
CA ASP A 36 8.25 -0.10 -8.60
C ASP A 36 9.53 0.60 -8.12
N PRO A 37 10.72 0.22 -8.61
CA PRO A 37 11.98 0.82 -8.17
C PRO A 37 12.16 2.28 -8.64
N ARG A 38 11.35 2.74 -9.61
CA ARG A 38 11.45 4.10 -10.13
C ARG A 38 10.77 5.08 -9.17
N ILE A 39 11.55 6.01 -8.64
CA ILE A 39 11.03 7.12 -7.84
C ILE A 39 10.52 8.19 -8.82
N THR A 40 9.21 8.30 -8.98
CA THR A 40 8.59 9.36 -9.79
C THR A 40 8.48 10.68 -9.03
N TYR A 41 8.17 10.61 -7.73
CA TYR A 41 8.14 11.75 -6.82
C TYR A 41 8.69 11.30 -5.47
N ASP A 42 9.50 12.16 -4.83
CA ASP A 42 10.12 11.81 -3.54
C ASP A 42 9.06 11.47 -2.49
N GLY A 43 9.29 10.36 -1.78
CA GLY A 43 8.36 9.82 -0.78
C GLY A 43 7.10 9.15 -1.34
N TRP A 44 6.91 9.08 -2.67
CA TRP A 44 5.78 8.38 -3.29
C TRP A 44 6.22 7.10 -3.99
N LEU A 45 5.32 6.11 -3.97
CA LEU A 45 5.59 4.75 -4.42
C LEU A 45 4.46 4.26 -5.34
N TRP A 46 4.83 3.56 -6.40
CA TRP A 46 3.93 2.66 -7.11
C TRP A 46 4.02 1.27 -6.51
N ILE A 47 2.89 0.72 -6.07
CA ILE A 47 2.81 -0.61 -5.46
C ILE A 47 1.81 -1.46 -6.21
N ASP A 48 2.25 -2.62 -6.70
CA ASP A 48 1.41 -3.68 -7.24
C ASP A 48 1.11 -4.69 -6.12
N GLY A 49 -0.15 -5.07 -5.97
CA GLY A 49 -0.57 -5.91 -4.87
C GLY A 49 -2.03 -6.32 -4.92
N TYR A 50 -2.44 -7.05 -3.88
CA TYR A 50 -3.81 -7.53 -3.71
C TYR A 50 -4.53 -6.77 -2.61
N VAL A 51 -5.75 -6.29 -2.90
CA VAL A 51 -6.71 -5.93 -1.87
C VAL A 51 -7.13 -7.20 -1.15
N LEU A 52 -7.10 -7.18 0.18
CA LEU A 52 -7.55 -8.28 1.01
C LEU A 52 -8.97 -8.05 1.51
N GLY A 53 -9.80 -9.09 1.41
CA GLY A 53 -11.12 -9.15 2.02
C GLY A 53 -11.05 -9.31 3.54
N ALA A 54 -12.20 -9.32 4.21
CA ALA A 54 -12.29 -9.45 5.66
C ALA A 54 -11.71 -10.79 6.18
N SER A 55 -11.77 -11.85 5.37
CA SER A 55 -11.16 -13.16 5.64
C SER A 55 -9.67 -13.24 5.29
N GLY A 56 -9.06 -12.16 4.77
CA GLY A 56 -7.65 -12.10 4.38
C GLY A 56 -7.33 -12.71 3.01
N ASP A 57 -8.35 -13.14 2.26
CA ASP A 57 -8.26 -13.61 0.90
C ASP A 57 -8.02 -12.44 -0.08
N ALA A 58 -7.32 -12.71 -1.17
CA ALA A 58 -7.07 -11.73 -2.22
C ALA A 58 -8.33 -11.58 -3.08
N VAL A 59 -9.01 -10.44 -2.97
CA VAL A 59 -10.28 -10.19 -3.68
C VAL A 59 -10.07 -9.43 -5.00
N GLU A 60 -9.01 -8.64 -5.09
CA GLU A 60 -8.72 -7.83 -6.27
C GLU A 60 -7.22 -7.54 -6.38
N ARG A 61 -6.65 -7.49 -7.59
CA ARG A 61 -5.29 -7.01 -7.84
C ARG A 61 -5.34 -5.55 -8.31
N ARG A 62 -4.54 -4.68 -7.70
CA ARG A 62 -4.44 -3.26 -8.06
C ARG A 62 -3.00 -2.79 -8.12
N VAL A 63 -2.77 -1.76 -8.91
CA VAL A 63 -1.56 -0.94 -8.86
C VAL A 63 -1.95 0.42 -8.28
N ILE A 64 -1.33 0.83 -7.18
CA ILE A 64 -1.67 2.07 -6.46
C ILE A 64 -0.47 3.01 -6.39
N PHE A 65 -0.74 4.32 -6.38
CA PHE A 65 0.25 5.37 -6.18
C PHE A 65 0.00 6.07 -4.85
N VAL A 66 0.95 5.94 -3.92
CA VAL A 66 0.75 6.29 -2.50
C VAL A 66 1.99 6.92 -1.89
N LYS A 67 1.78 7.77 -0.88
CA LYS A 67 2.85 8.32 -0.05
C LYS A 67 3.32 7.28 0.97
N ARG A 68 4.63 7.01 0.99
CA ARG A 68 5.28 6.02 1.86
C ARG A 68 4.95 6.27 3.33
N ASP A 69 5.12 7.50 3.80
CA ASP A 69 4.97 7.85 5.22
C ASP A 69 3.52 7.71 5.74
N GLY A 70 2.56 7.51 4.84
CA GLY A 70 1.17 7.24 5.19
C GLY A 70 0.82 5.76 5.27
N LEU A 71 1.73 4.87 4.87
CA LEU A 71 1.53 3.42 4.91
C LEU A 71 1.79 2.91 6.31
N ARG A 72 0.98 1.93 6.75
CA ARG A 72 1.20 1.24 8.03
C ARG A 72 1.27 -0.25 7.81
N LYS A 73 2.40 -0.88 8.13
CA LYS A 73 2.52 -2.34 8.10
C LYS A 73 1.69 -2.95 9.24
N ILE A 74 0.87 -3.94 8.91
CA ILE A 74 0.03 -4.66 9.89
C ILE A 74 0.49 -6.10 10.13
N ARG A 75 1.30 -6.66 9.21
CA ARG A 75 1.96 -7.96 9.33
C ARG A 75 3.22 -7.98 8.49
#